data_AF-A0A9D8BQB8-F1
#
_entry.id   AF-A0A9D8BQB8-F1
#
_cell.length_a   1.000
_cell.length_b   1.000
_cell.length_c   1.000
_cell.angle_alpha   90.00
_cell.angle_beta   90.00
_cell.angle_gamma   90.00
#
_symmetry.space_group_name_H-M   'P 1'
#
loop_
_entity.id
_entity.type
_entity.pdbx_description
1 polymer ?
#
loop_
_entity_poly.entity_id
_entity_poly.type
_entity_poly.pdbx_seq_one_letter_code
_entity_poly.pdbx_strand_id
1 'polypeptide(L)' 'MAQSFAELVESVHELDQESKRELLGLLRAWLVEERRAEILSNARSAQAEYEQGLAKRGSLADLMEGLSTSD' A
#
# COMPACT_ATOMS: atom_id res chain seq x y z
N MET A 1 -9.82 25.96 -1.70
CA MET A 1 -9.90 25.43 -3.07
C MET A 1 -8.88 24.31 -3.18
N ALA A 2 -9.26 23.12 -3.62
CA ALA A 2 -8.29 22.05 -3.84
C ALA A 2 -7.43 22.42 -5.05
N GLN A 3 -6.11 22.41 -4.89
CA GLN A 3 -5.17 22.62 -5.99
C GLN A 3 -5.33 21.47 -6.99
N SER A 4 -5.40 21.78 -8.28
CA SER A 4 -5.43 20.77 -9.32
C SER A 4 -4.09 20.04 -9.40
N PHE A 5 -4.10 18.80 -9.90
CA PHE A 5 -2.86 18.05 -10.10
C PHE A 5 -1.88 18.78 -11.03
N ALA A 6 -2.40 19.45 -12.06
CA ALA A 6 -1.58 20.24 -12.99
C ALA A 6 -0.84 21.38 -12.26
N GLU A 7 -1.54 22.15 -11.43
CA GLU A 7 -0.93 23.23 -10.65
C GLU A 7 0.11 22.70 -9.65
N LEU A 8 -0.08 21.49 -9.11
CA LEU A 8 0.89 20.85 -8.23
C LEU A 8 2.15 20.42 -8.99
N VAL A 9 2.01 19.87 -10.20
CA VAL A 9 3.14 19.53 -11.07
C VAL A 9 3.97 20.76 -11.41
N GLU A 10 3.32 21.88 -11.77
CA GLU A 10 4.02 23.14 -12.03
C GLU A 10 4.74 23.65 -10.78
N SER A 11 4.09 23.60 -9.61
CA SER A 11 4.72 23.99 -8.34
C SER A 11 5.97 23.16 -8.03
N VAL A 12 5.93 21.85 -8.29
CA VAL A 12 7.10 20.96 -8.13
C VAL A 12 8.17 21.25 -9.19
N HIS A 13 7.76 21.62 -10.40
CA HIS A 13 8.67 21.98 -11.48
C HIS A 13 9.44 23.28 -11.18
N GLU A 14 8.83 24.24 -10.48
CA GLU A 14 9.46 25.50 -10.08
C GLU A 14 10.49 25.36 -8.93
N LEU A 15 10.48 24.24 -8.21
CA LEU A 15 11.47 23.97 -7.15
C LEU A 15 12.90 23.91 -7.70
N ASP A 16 13.86 24.34 -6.88
CA ASP A 16 15.27 24.12 -7.14
C ASP A 16 15.63 22.61 -7.09
N GLN A 17 16.86 22.29 -7.53
CA GLN A 17 17.29 20.89 -7.65
C GLN A 17 17.47 20.18 -6.31
N GLU A 18 17.79 20.89 -5.24
CA GLU A 18 17.95 20.33 -3.89
C GLU A 18 16.57 20.02 -3.29
N SER A 19 15.67 20.99 -3.33
CA SER A 19 14.28 20.87 -2.91
C SER A 19 13.56 19.72 -3.64
N LYS A 20 13.78 19.56 -4.96
CA LYS A 20 13.26 18.42 -5.73
C LYS A 20 13.78 17.07 -5.23
N ARG A 21 15.05 16.99 -4.84
CA ARG A 21 15.64 15.74 -4.32
C ARG A 21 15.10 15.41 -2.94
N GLU A 22 14.94 16.41 -2.09
CA GLU A 22 14.34 16.23 -0.76
C GLU A 22 12.89 15.76 -0.87
N LEU A 23 12.09 16.41 -1.73
CA LEU A 23 10.71 16.00 -2.00
C LEU A 23 10.63 14.55 -2.50
N LEU A 24 11.51 14.15 -3.41
CA LEU A 24 11.56 12.77 -3.88
C LEU A 24 11.87 11.78 -2.74
N GLY A 25 12.74 12.15 -1.81
CA GLY A 25 13.03 11.37 -0.61
C GLY A 25 11.81 11.20 0.29
N LEU A 26 11.10 12.29 0.55
CA LEU A 26 9.89 12.30 1.37
C LEU A 26 8.78 11.45 0.75
N LEU A 27 8.52 11.62 -0.55
CA LEU A 27 7.51 10.84 -1.27
C LEU A 27 7.77 9.33 -1.17
N ARG A 28 9.04 8.92 -1.32
CA ARG A 28 9.43 7.50 -1.16
C ARG A 28 9.18 7.00 0.25
N ALA A 29 9.51 7.79 1.26
CA ALA A 29 9.26 7.42 2.66
C ALA A 29 7.77 7.26 2.94
N TRP A 30 6.93 8.19 2.47
CA TRP A 30 5.49 8.12 2.66
C TRP A 30 4.86 6.89 1.99
N LEU A 31 5.25 6.57 0.76
CA LEU A 31 4.77 5.36 0.07
C LEU A 31 5.11 4.07 0.84
N VAL A 32 6.28 4.02 1.49
CA VAL A 32 6.65 2.88 2.33
C VAL A 32 5.77 2.79 3.57
N GLU A 33 5.48 3.92 4.22
CA GLU A 33 4.62 3.94 5.41
C GLU A 33 3.15 3.64 5.08
N GLU A 34 2.63 4.14 3.97
CA GLU A 34 1.30 3.78 3.46
C GLU A 34 1.21 2.28 3.23
N ARG A 35 2.22 1.69 2.58
CA ARG A 35 2.26 0.24 2.37
C ARG A 35 2.33 -0.55 3.68
N ARG A 36 3.07 -0.06 4.68
CA ARG A 36 3.12 -0.68 6.02
C ARG A 36 1.77 -0.62 6.72
N ALA A 37 1.06 0.50 6.60
CA ALA A 37 -0.28 0.67 7.15
C ALA A 37 -1.28 -0.29 6.49
N GLU A 38 -1.22 -0.46 5.16
CA GLU A 38 -2.03 -1.45 4.44
C GLU A 38 -1.75 -2.87 4.94
N ILE A 39 -0.47 -3.26 5.05
CA ILE A 39 -0.09 -4.60 5.53
C ILE A 39 -0.62 -4.83 6.95
N LEU A 40 -0.49 -3.83 7.83
CA LEU A 40 -0.98 -3.92 9.20
C LEU A 40 -2.52 -4.05 9.24
N SER A 41 -3.22 -3.29 8.40
CA SER A 41 -4.68 -3.37 8.26
C SER A 41 -5.09 -4.77 7.80
N ASN A 42 -4.46 -5.29 6.74
CA ASN A 42 -4.73 -6.62 6.22
C ASN A 42 -4.45 -7.72 7.26
N ALA A 43 -3.35 -7.60 8.01
CA ALA A 43 -3.02 -8.53 9.08
C ALA A 43 -4.07 -8.53 10.20
N ARG A 44 -4.59 -7.36 10.58
CA ARG A 44 -5.66 -7.24 11.58
C ARG A 44 -6.95 -7.88 11.08
N SER A 45 -7.35 -7.64 9.84
CA SER A 45 -8.54 -8.27 9.24
C SER A 45 -8.39 -9.79 9.18
N ALA A 46 -7.26 -10.29 8.68
CA ALA A 46 -6.99 -11.72 8.60
C ALA A 46 -6.97 -12.41 9.98
N GLN A 47 -6.44 -11.72 11.00
CA GLN A 47 -6.46 -12.23 12.38
C GLN A 47 -7.90 -12.31 12.92
N ALA A 48 -8.74 -11.29 12.69
CA ALA A 48 -10.13 -11.31 13.11
C ALA A 48 -10.94 -12.42 12.39
N GLU A 49 -10.70 -12.62 11.09
CA GLU A 49 -11.31 -13.71 10.33
C GLU A 49 -10.85 -15.08 10.84
N TYR A 50 -9.58 -15.24 11.21
CA TYR A 50 -9.07 -16.48 11.80
C TYR A 50 -9.74 -16.78 13.14
N GLU A 51 -9.89 -15.78 14.00
CA GLU A 51 -10.58 -15.92 15.29
C GLU A 51 -12.07 -16.28 15.14
N GLN A 52 -12.71 -15.82 14.06
CA GLN A 52 -14.09 -16.17 13.72
C GLN A 52 -14.21 -17.51 12.98
N GLY A 53 -13.10 -18.20 12.70
CA GLY A 53 -13.07 -19.46 11.94
C GLY A 53 -13.36 -19.28 10.44
N LEU A 54 -13.34 -18.04 9.94
CA LEU A 54 -13.58 -17.66 8.55
C LEU A 54 -12.30 -17.73 7.71
N ALA A 55 -11.14 -17.65 8.35
CA ALA A 55 -9.83 -17.85 7.73
C ALA A 55 -9.07 -18.98 8.42
N LYS A 56 -8.18 -19.65 7.68
CA LYS A 56 -7.28 -20.68 8.19
C LYS A 56 -5.85 -20.38 7.79
N ARG A 57 -4.89 -20.82 8.62
CA ARG A 57 -3.49 -20.87 8.17
C ARG A 57 -3.39 -21.89 7.04
N GLY A 58 -2.72 -21.50 5.96
CA GLY A 58 -2.50 -22.34 4.79
C GLY A 58 -1.09 -22.13 4.24
N SER A 59 -0.58 -23.15 3.60
CA SER A 59 0.62 -23.12 2.79
C SER A 59 0.31 -22.63 1.37
N LEU A 60 1.36 -22.36 0.58
CA LEU A 60 1.20 -22.06 -0.83
C LEU A 60 0.53 -23.21 -1.59
N ALA A 61 0.78 -24.47 -1.19
CA ALA A 61 0.12 -25.64 -1.79
C ALA A 61 -1.39 -25.62 -1.54
N ASP A 62 -1.82 -25.31 -0.31
CA ASP A 62 -3.25 -25.19 0.06
C ASP A 62 -3.94 -24.06 -0.74
N LEU A 63 -3.22 -22.97 -1.02
CA LEU A 63 -3.72 -21.88 -1.85
C LEU A 63 -3.88 -22.32 -3.32
N MET A 64 -2.88 -23.01 -3.88
CA MET A 64 -2.94 -23.49 -5.26
C MET A 64 -4.07 -24.50 -5.45
N GLU A 65 -4.28 -25.39 -4.47
CA GLU A 65 -5.38 -26.35 -4.49
C GLU A 65 -6.75 -25.65 -4.49
N GLY A 66 -6.94 -24.63 -3.63
CA GLY A 66 -8.18 -23.84 -3.59
C GLY A 66 -8.46 -23.06 -4.88
N LEU A 67 -7.42 -22.53 -5.53
CA LEU A 67 -7.56 -21.84 -6.82
C LEU A 67 -7.83 -22.80 -7.99
N SER A 68 -7.31 -24.03 -7.92
CA SER A 68 -7.55 -25.05 -8.95
C SER A 68 -8.91 -25.75 -8.85
N THR A 69 -9.61 -25.59 -7.73
CA THR A 69 -10.92 -26.17 -7.45
C THR A 69 -12.08 -25.18 -7.58
N SER A 70 -11.77 -23.91 -7.86
CA SER A 70 -12.74 -22.84 -8.09
C SER A 70 -12.99 -22.66 -9.60
N ASP A 71 -13.64 -23.64 -10.22
CA ASP A 71 -14.26 -23.55 -11.57
C ASP A 71 -15.79 -23.28 -11.44
#